data_AF-A0A7R6V8G7-F1
#
_entry.id   AF-A0A7R6V8G7-F1
#
_cell.length_a   1.000
_cell.length_b   1.000
_cell.length_c   1.000
_cell.angle_alpha   90.00
_cell.angle_beta   90.00
_cell.angle_gamma   90.00
#
_symmetry.space_group_name_H-M   'P 1'
#
loop_
_entity.id
_entity.type
_entity.pdbx_description
1 polymer ?
#
loop_
_entity_poly.entity_id
_entity_poly.type
_entity_poly.pdbx_seq_one_letter_code
_entity_poly.pdbx_strand_id
1 'polypeptide(L)'
;MKKIALVLGSGGARGYAHIGAIEELQKHFEIIAISGASMGALIGGLWAAGKLDEYKKWVLGLSAFEVMKLLDFSFDKRGLVGGERVMKKLRQILGDIKIEELPVTYTAVATDLNKNREVWFQKGDLLEAIRASISIPSFFTPIEQDEMLLVDGGVLNPLPVAPTMATPADLTIAISLLGEEKDIKIKVPKKVEQKESELEGLVNEAIEKARSLFADRQKEYHLFDIMDMTIETMQKTLLNYRIGGYPPDILIEIPQNIGGTLDFHKAYEIIEIGRKKAKEVLKDIA
;
A
#
# COMPACT_ATOMS: atom_id res chain seq x y z
N MET A 1 22.10 -15.53 -9.11
CA MET A 1 21.32 -14.28 -8.99
C MET A 1 21.62 -13.72 -7.61
N LYS A 2 21.82 -12.42 -7.43
CA LYS A 2 22.01 -11.86 -6.07
C LYS A 2 20.72 -12.03 -5.27
N LYS A 3 20.84 -12.39 -4.00
CA LYS A 3 19.73 -12.53 -3.06
C LYS A 3 19.45 -11.21 -2.38
N ILE A 4 18.18 -10.82 -2.32
CA ILE A 4 17.79 -9.56 -1.69
C ILE A 4 16.76 -9.75 -0.59
N ALA A 5 16.86 -8.90 0.43
CA ALA A 5 15.78 -8.59 1.34
C ALA A 5 15.02 -7.38 0.79
N LEU A 6 13.70 -7.53 0.61
CA LEU A 6 12.85 -6.48 0.05
C LEU A 6 11.99 -5.85 1.15
N VAL A 7 12.05 -4.53 1.26
CA VAL A 7 11.27 -3.75 2.23
C VAL A 7 10.25 -2.91 1.50
N LEU A 8 8.97 -3.04 1.85
CA LEU A 8 7.85 -2.40 1.17
C LEU A 8 7.15 -1.40 2.11
N GLY A 9 7.22 -0.12 1.76
CA GLY A 9 6.68 0.95 2.59
C GLY A 9 5.14 1.06 2.58
N SER A 10 4.61 1.79 3.55
CA SER A 10 3.19 2.14 3.66
C SER A 10 2.80 3.27 2.70
N GLY A 11 1.53 3.32 2.28
CA GLY A 11 1.07 4.43 1.42
C GLY A 11 -0.29 4.28 0.73
N GLY A 12 -1.22 3.51 1.30
CA GLY A 12 -2.56 3.34 0.72
C GLY A 12 -2.53 2.88 -0.74
N ALA A 13 -3.42 3.39 -1.59
CA ALA A 13 -3.51 3.02 -3.00
C ALA A 13 -2.19 3.14 -3.78
N ARG A 14 -1.26 4.03 -3.38
CA ARG A 14 0.09 4.13 -3.97
C ARG A 14 0.88 2.82 -3.84
N GLY A 15 0.52 1.96 -2.89
CA GLY A 15 1.10 0.63 -2.70
C GLY A 15 0.98 -0.30 -3.90
N TYR A 16 0.11 -0.02 -4.88
CA TYR A 16 0.14 -0.73 -6.15
C TYR A 16 1.46 -0.55 -6.92
N ALA A 17 2.24 0.49 -6.63
CA ALA A 17 3.56 0.69 -7.23
C ALA A 17 4.52 -0.45 -6.85
N HIS A 18 4.34 -1.05 -5.67
CA HIS A 18 5.10 -2.23 -5.26
C HIS A 18 4.94 -3.38 -6.25
N ILE A 19 3.76 -3.58 -6.83
CA ILE A 19 3.52 -4.66 -7.81
C ILE A 19 4.46 -4.52 -9.00
N GLY A 20 4.47 -3.34 -9.63
CA GLY A 20 5.30 -3.09 -10.81
C GLY A 20 6.79 -3.08 -10.49
N ALA A 21 7.17 -2.61 -9.30
CA ALA A 21 8.56 -2.63 -8.85
C ALA A 21 9.06 -4.06 -8.58
N ILE A 22 8.26 -4.89 -7.91
CA ILE A 22 8.57 -6.31 -7.66
C ILE A 22 8.75 -7.06 -8.99
N GLU A 23 7.82 -6.89 -9.94
CA GLU A 23 7.90 -7.50 -11.27
C GLU A 23 9.20 -7.15 -12.01
N GLU A 24 9.73 -5.95 -11.79
CA GLU A 24 11.01 -5.56 -12.37
C GLU A 24 12.19 -6.14 -11.61
N LEU A 25 12.20 -6.04 -10.27
CA LEU A 25 13.27 -6.53 -9.41
C LEU A 25 13.51 -8.04 -9.58
N GLN A 26 12.44 -8.83 -9.73
CA GLN A 26 12.53 -10.29 -9.93
C GLN A 26 13.25 -10.70 -11.21
N LYS A 27 13.45 -9.80 -12.17
CA LYS A 27 14.25 -10.09 -13.38
C LYS A 27 15.75 -10.08 -13.09
N HIS A 28 16.18 -9.45 -12.00
CA HIS A 28 17.58 -9.20 -11.68
C HIS A 28 18.01 -9.81 -10.33
N PHE A 29 17.07 -9.99 -9.40
CA PHE A 29 17.33 -10.49 -8.04
C PHE A 29 16.42 -11.65 -7.62
N GLU A 30 16.95 -12.49 -6.74
CA GLU A 30 16.18 -13.50 -6.00
C GLU A 30 15.72 -12.87 -4.67
N ILE A 31 14.43 -12.62 -4.51
CA ILE A 31 13.88 -12.09 -3.26
C ILE A 31 13.75 -13.25 -2.27
N ILE A 32 14.44 -13.17 -1.14
CA ILE A 32 14.46 -14.23 -0.12
C ILE A 32 13.81 -13.83 1.21
N ALA A 33 13.55 -12.53 1.40
CA ALA A 33 12.81 -12.00 2.53
C ALA A 33 12.01 -10.77 2.14
N ILE A 34 10.86 -10.59 2.78
CA ILE A 34 10.00 -9.43 2.65
C ILE A 34 9.61 -8.90 4.02
N SER A 35 9.71 -7.59 4.19
CA SER A 35 9.09 -6.86 5.31
C SER A 35 8.21 -5.75 4.76
N GLY A 36 7.01 -5.58 5.30
CA GLY A 36 6.10 -4.56 4.82
C GLY A 36 5.20 -3.98 5.90
N ALA A 37 4.77 -2.74 5.67
CA ALA A 37 3.75 -2.06 6.47
C ALA A 37 2.61 -1.59 5.56
N SER A 38 1.38 -1.60 6.06
CA SER A 38 0.18 -1.25 5.29
C SER A 38 0.09 -2.05 3.99
N MET A 39 -0.16 -1.37 2.87
CA MET A 39 -0.15 -1.94 1.53
C MET A 39 1.17 -2.63 1.16
N GLY A 40 2.30 -2.26 1.76
CA GLY A 40 3.55 -3.01 1.63
C GLY A 40 3.44 -4.43 2.21
N ALA A 41 2.79 -4.57 3.37
CA ALA A 41 2.52 -5.89 3.95
C ALA A 41 1.57 -6.70 3.07
N LEU A 42 0.48 -6.09 2.58
CA LEU A 42 -0.49 -6.76 1.71
C LEU A 42 0.17 -7.27 0.41
N ILE A 43 0.83 -6.38 -0.33
CA ILE A 43 1.46 -6.73 -1.62
C ILE A 43 2.60 -7.74 -1.41
N GLY A 44 3.42 -7.53 -0.37
CA GLY A 44 4.49 -8.44 -0.01
C GLY A 44 4.00 -9.83 0.36
N GLY A 45 2.92 -9.92 1.13
CA GLY A 45 2.32 -11.19 1.56
C GLY A 45 1.67 -11.95 0.41
N LEU A 46 0.94 -11.23 -0.46
CA LEU A 46 0.39 -11.78 -1.71
C LEU A 46 1.49 -12.30 -2.63
N TRP A 47 2.61 -11.58 -2.74
CA TRP A 47 3.75 -12.03 -3.53
C TRP A 47 4.39 -13.28 -2.92
N ALA A 48 4.68 -13.26 -1.63
CA ALA A 48 5.29 -14.40 -0.92
C ALA A 48 4.43 -15.66 -1.04
N ALA A 49 3.10 -15.51 -1.03
CA ALA A 49 2.13 -16.59 -1.20
C ALA A 49 1.92 -17.05 -2.66
N GLY A 50 2.56 -16.40 -3.64
CA GLY A 50 2.35 -16.70 -5.07
C GLY A 50 0.98 -16.28 -5.60
N LYS A 51 0.31 -15.32 -4.95
CA LYS A 51 -1.06 -14.87 -5.24
C LYS A 51 -1.13 -13.46 -5.84
N LEU A 52 0.01 -12.80 -6.05
CA LEU A 52 0.06 -11.42 -6.52
C LEU A 52 -0.60 -11.22 -7.88
N ASP A 53 -0.43 -12.16 -8.83
CA ASP A 53 -1.03 -12.05 -10.16
C ASP A 53 -2.56 -12.10 -10.13
N GLU A 54 -3.14 -12.91 -9.26
CA GLU A 54 -4.59 -13.01 -9.08
C GLU A 54 -5.15 -11.70 -8.50
N TYR A 55 -4.48 -11.16 -7.48
CA TYR A 55 -4.81 -9.87 -6.91
C TYR A 55 -4.67 -8.73 -7.92
N LYS A 56 -3.57 -8.70 -8.68
CA LYS A 56 -3.32 -7.70 -9.73
C LYS A 56 -4.45 -7.70 -10.77
N LYS A 57 -4.87 -8.88 -11.25
CA LYS A 57 -5.99 -9.01 -12.20
C LYS A 57 -7.29 -8.45 -11.63
N TRP A 58 -7.55 -8.68 -10.34
CA TRP A 58 -8.73 -8.14 -9.68
C TRP A 58 -8.70 -6.61 -9.60
N VAL A 59 -7.61 -6.02 -9.10
CA VAL A 59 -7.53 -4.56 -8.91
C VAL A 59 -7.50 -3.78 -10.21
N LEU A 60 -6.89 -4.33 -11.27
CA LEU A 60 -6.95 -3.74 -12.62
C LEU A 60 -8.36 -3.76 -13.22
N GLY A 61 -9.26 -4.59 -12.68
CA GLY A 61 -10.64 -4.69 -13.10
C GLY A 61 -11.57 -3.68 -12.43
N LEU A 62 -11.15 -3.05 -11.33
CA LEU A 62 -11.99 -2.22 -10.48
C LEU A 62 -12.20 -0.82 -11.07
N SER A 63 -13.47 -0.44 -11.21
CA SER A 63 -13.89 0.95 -11.39
C SER A 63 -13.96 1.70 -10.06
N ALA A 64 -14.00 3.04 -10.09
CA ALA A 64 -14.19 3.87 -8.90
C ALA A 64 -15.46 3.50 -8.10
N PHE A 65 -16.55 3.14 -8.80
CA PHE A 65 -17.78 2.69 -8.16
C PHE A 65 -17.66 1.33 -7.47
N GLU A 66 -16.91 0.39 -8.05
CA GLU A 66 -16.63 -0.90 -7.42
C GLU A 66 -15.73 -0.74 -6.20
N VAL A 67 -14.73 0.15 -6.25
CA VAL A 67 -13.93 0.52 -5.08
C VAL A 67 -14.85 1.05 -3.98
N MET A 68 -15.71 2.04 -4.27
CA MET A 68 -16.66 2.58 -3.29
C MET A 68 -17.56 1.50 -2.67
N LYS A 69 -18.02 0.52 -3.47
CA LYS A 69 -18.81 -0.62 -2.96
C LYS A 69 -18.03 -1.59 -2.09
N LEU A 70 -16.73 -1.76 -2.33
CA LEU A 70 -15.86 -2.63 -1.55
C LEU A 70 -15.51 -2.04 -0.19
N LEU A 71 -15.41 -0.71 -0.13
CA LEU A 71 -15.15 0.04 1.09
C LEU A 71 -16.33 0.05 2.09
N ASP A 72 -17.41 -0.69 1.82
CA ASP A 72 -18.52 -1.00 2.73
C ASP A 72 -18.78 0.08 3.79
N PHE A 73 -19.34 1.23 3.38
CA PHE A 73 -19.70 2.37 4.25
C PHE A 73 -20.84 2.04 5.23
N SER A 74 -20.96 0.79 5.69
CA SER A 74 -21.70 0.46 6.90
C SER A 74 -20.93 1.03 8.07
N PHE A 75 -21.22 2.28 8.42
CA PHE A 75 -20.72 2.90 9.63
C PHE A 75 -21.08 2.00 10.82
N ASP A 76 -20.09 1.38 11.45
CA ASP A 76 -20.23 0.93 12.84
C ASP A 76 -20.68 2.14 13.69
N LYS A 77 -21.18 1.92 14.90
CA LYS A 77 -21.52 2.96 15.89
C LYS A 77 -20.37 3.96 16.14
N ARG A 78 -19.14 3.63 15.71
CA ARG A 78 -17.92 4.46 15.79
C ARG A 78 -17.58 5.24 14.50
N GLY A 79 -18.33 5.07 13.40
CA GLY A 79 -18.12 5.79 12.15
C GLY A 79 -17.00 5.25 11.26
N LEU A 80 -16.56 4.00 11.45
CA LEU A 80 -15.44 3.37 10.72
C LEU A 80 -15.92 2.32 9.72
N VAL A 81 -15.09 2.04 8.71
CA VAL A 81 -15.30 0.96 7.73
C VAL A 81 -14.80 -0.36 8.33
N GLY A 82 -15.63 -1.39 8.36
CA GLY A 82 -15.22 -2.72 8.85
C GLY A 82 -14.31 -3.46 7.86
N GLY A 83 -14.45 -3.19 6.57
CA GLY A 83 -13.62 -3.74 5.50
C GLY A 83 -13.94 -5.19 5.14
N GLU A 84 -15.10 -5.70 5.56
CA GLU A 84 -15.49 -7.11 5.47
C GLU A 84 -15.47 -7.62 4.03
N ARG A 85 -15.93 -6.82 3.07
CA ARG A 85 -15.93 -7.20 1.65
C ARG A 85 -14.53 -7.35 1.08
N VAL A 86 -13.64 -6.41 1.40
CA VAL A 86 -12.23 -6.47 1.01
C VAL A 86 -11.59 -7.69 1.65
N MET A 87 -11.77 -7.90 2.95
CA MET A 87 -11.21 -9.03 3.68
C MET A 87 -11.73 -10.38 3.17
N LYS A 88 -13.02 -10.48 2.85
CA LYS A 88 -13.60 -11.67 2.23
C LYS A 88 -12.98 -11.95 0.86
N LYS A 89 -12.79 -10.91 0.04
CA LYS A 89 -12.15 -11.07 -1.27
C LYS A 89 -10.68 -11.46 -1.15
N LEU A 90 -9.95 -10.89 -0.19
CA LEU A 90 -8.57 -11.27 0.12
C LEU A 90 -8.48 -12.72 0.61
N ARG A 91 -9.39 -13.17 1.49
CA ARG A 91 -9.47 -14.57 1.94
C ARG A 91 -9.72 -15.53 0.77
N GLN A 92 -10.55 -15.15 -0.20
CA GLN A 92 -10.76 -15.96 -1.41
C GLN A 92 -9.50 -16.12 -2.26
N ILE A 93 -8.66 -15.08 -2.35
CA ILE A 93 -7.42 -15.08 -3.14
C ILE A 93 -6.29 -15.83 -2.40
N LEU A 94 -6.09 -15.51 -1.12
CA LEU A 94 -5.02 -16.06 -0.29
C LEU A 94 -5.31 -17.47 0.21
N GLY A 95 -6.56 -17.76 0.58
CA GLY A 95 -6.92 -18.96 1.33
C GLY A 95 -6.45 -18.90 2.78
N ASP A 96 -6.14 -20.06 3.34
CA ASP A 96 -5.72 -20.26 4.74
C ASP A 96 -4.22 -20.58 4.78
N ILE A 97 -3.40 -19.61 4.37
CA ILE A 97 -1.94 -19.73 4.37
C ILE A 97 -1.38 -19.20 5.68
N LYS A 98 -0.43 -19.94 6.28
CA LYS A 98 0.33 -19.44 7.42
C LYS A 98 1.64 -18.79 6.98
N ILE A 99 2.09 -17.79 7.74
CA ILE A 99 3.33 -17.06 7.44
C ILE A 99 4.54 -17.99 7.44
N GLU A 100 4.62 -18.92 8.40
CA GLU A 100 5.73 -19.86 8.52
C GLU A 100 5.79 -20.93 7.41
N GLU A 101 4.74 -21.03 6.58
CA GLU A 101 4.66 -21.95 5.44
C GLU A 101 5.09 -21.28 4.13
N LEU A 102 5.39 -19.97 4.15
CA LEU A 102 5.81 -19.22 2.97
C LEU A 102 7.22 -19.63 2.51
N PRO A 103 7.49 -19.61 1.19
CA PRO A 103 8.80 -19.96 0.62
C PRO A 103 9.90 -18.95 0.94
N VAL A 104 9.54 -17.76 1.42
CA VAL A 104 10.45 -16.67 1.80
C VAL A 104 10.11 -16.19 3.21
N THR A 105 11.09 -15.61 3.91
CA THR A 105 10.81 -14.94 5.18
C THR A 105 9.87 -13.78 4.94
N TYR A 106 8.80 -13.66 5.72
CA TYR A 106 7.83 -12.58 5.60
C TYR A 106 7.56 -11.95 6.97
N THR A 107 7.50 -10.62 7.00
CA THR A 107 7.05 -9.85 8.16
C THR A 107 5.99 -8.84 7.74
N ALA A 108 4.81 -8.91 8.34
CA ALA A 108 3.85 -7.80 8.35
C ALA A 108 4.05 -6.98 9.62
N VAL A 109 4.17 -5.66 9.49
CA VAL A 109 4.32 -4.75 10.63
C VAL A 109 3.01 -4.05 10.90
N ALA A 110 2.54 -4.11 12.14
CA ALA A 110 1.42 -3.32 12.66
C ALA A 110 1.88 -2.46 13.85
N THR A 111 0.99 -1.60 14.32
CA THR A 111 1.20 -0.74 15.49
C THR A 111 0.22 -1.11 16.60
N ASP A 112 0.74 -1.42 17.80
CA ASP A 112 -0.07 -1.56 19.02
C ASP A 112 -0.16 -0.19 19.72
N LEU A 113 -1.35 0.42 19.67
CA LEU A 113 -1.62 1.74 20.26
C LEU A 113 -1.62 1.71 21.79
N ASN A 114 -1.96 0.59 22.41
CA ASN A 114 -2.01 0.51 23.88
C ASN A 114 -0.61 0.57 24.48
N LYS A 115 0.38 -0.04 23.81
CA LYS A 115 1.78 -0.12 24.26
C LYS A 115 2.74 0.77 23.46
N ASN A 116 2.25 1.55 22.51
CA ASN A 116 3.03 2.45 21.64
C ASN A 116 4.24 1.76 20.98
N ARG A 117 4.02 0.56 20.43
CA ARG A 117 5.09 -0.28 19.87
C ARG A 117 4.72 -0.92 18.55
N GLU A 118 5.75 -1.26 17.79
CA GLU A 118 5.61 -2.12 16.61
C GLU A 118 5.27 -3.55 17.02
N VAL A 119 4.44 -4.21 16.21
CA VAL A 119 4.17 -5.65 16.31
C VAL A 119 4.58 -6.27 14.98
N TRP A 120 5.51 -7.23 15.05
CA TRP A 120 6.02 -7.93 13.88
C TRP A 120 5.37 -9.31 13.77
N PHE A 121 4.50 -9.48 12.78
CA PHE A 121 3.87 -10.75 12.49
C PHE A 121 4.76 -11.57 11.57
N GLN A 122 5.35 -12.64 12.11
CA GLN A 122 6.23 -13.58 11.40
C GLN A 122 5.73 -15.03 11.44
N LYS A 123 4.60 -15.27 12.12
CA LYS A 123 3.94 -16.58 12.27
C LYS A 123 2.43 -16.38 12.39
N GLY A 124 1.66 -17.43 12.13
CA GLY A 124 0.19 -17.42 12.22
C GLY A 124 -0.49 -17.19 10.87
N ASP A 125 -1.79 -16.90 10.88
CA ASP A 125 -2.58 -16.68 9.67
C ASP A 125 -2.09 -15.42 8.92
N LEU A 126 -1.74 -15.59 7.64
CA LEU A 126 -1.19 -14.52 6.82
C LEU A 126 -2.20 -13.39 6.64
N LEU A 127 -3.48 -13.70 6.46
CA LEU A 127 -4.48 -12.67 6.24
C LEU A 127 -4.78 -11.87 7.51
N GLU A 128 -4.78 -12.49 8.68
CA GLU A 128 -4.92 -11.79 9.97
C GLU A 128 -3.77 -10.82 10.20
N ALA A 129 -2.53 -11.24 9.94
CA ALA A 129 -1.35 -10.37 10.02
C ALA A 129 -1.44 -9.18 9.04
N ILE A 130 -1.85 -9.44 7.79
CA ILE A 130 -2.11 -8.39 6.80
C ILE A 130 -3.23 -7.46 7.28
N ARG A 131 -4.35 -8.00 7.80
CA ARG A 131 -5.48 -7.23 8.32
C ARG A 131 -5.01 -6.27 9.40
N ALA A 132 -4.23 -6.75 10.38
CA ALA A 132 -3.66 -5.91 11.42
C ALA A 132 -2.82 -4.78 10.80
N SER A 133 -1.97 -5.12 9.83
CA SER A 133 -1.09 -4.16 9.17
C SER A 133 -1.79 -3.13 8.28
N ILE A 134 -2.98 -3.40 7.72
CA ILE A 134 -3.73 -2.48 6.83
C ILE A 134 -4.87 -1.75 7.55
N SER A 135 -4.91 -1.78 8.89
CA SER A 135 -5.94 -1.14 9.70
C SER A 135 -5.72 0.37 9.81
N ILE A 136 -5.83 1.08 8.69
CA ILE A 136 -5.57 2.53 8.57
C ILE A 136 -6.47 3.29 9.56
N PRO A 137 -5.90 4.07 10.49
CA PRO A 137 -6.67 4.90 11.42
C PRO A 137 -7.66 5.80 10.68
N SER A 138 -8.83 6.04 11.28
CA SER A 138 -9.92 6.85 10.71
C SER A 138 -10.58 6.28 9.44
N PHE A 139 -10.10 5.14 8.93
CA PHE A 139 -10.68 4.48 7.78
C PHE A 139 -11.14 3.06 8.12
N PHE A 140 -10.21 2.17 8.47
CA PHE A 140 -10.54 0.82 8.90
C PHE A 140 -10.68 0.71 10.41
N THR A 141 -11.64 -0.11 10.84
CA THR A 141 -11.81 -0.45 12.26
C THR A 141 -10.53 -1.14 12.78
N PRO A 142 -9.91 -0.63 13.87
CA PRO A 142 -8.78 -1.28 14.52
C PRO A 142 -9.08 -2.73 14.90
N ILE A 143 -8.04 -3.55 15.02
CA ILE A 143 -8.18 -4.92 15.49
C ILE A 143 -7.89 -4.96 16.98
N GLU A 144 -8.88 -5.41 17.76
CA GLU A 144 -8.69 -5.78 19.15
C GLU A 144 -8.27 -7.26 19.18
N GLN A 145 -7.02 -7.53 19.57
CA GLN A 145 -6.49 -8.89 19.70
C GLN A 145 -5.75 -8.99 21.03
N ASP A 146 -6.24 -9.89 21.89
CA ASP A 146 -5.78 -10.01 23.28
C ASP A 146 -5.88 -8.65 24.02
N GLU A 147 -4.75 -8.12 24.50
CA GLU A 147 -4.65 -6.79 25.14
C GLU A 147 -4.22 -5.67 24.16
N MET A 148 -4.07 -5.98 22.88
CA MET A 148 -3.54 -5.06 21.87
C MET A 148 -4.67 -4.37 21.12
N LEU A 149 -4.48 -3.08 20.84
CA LEU A 149 -5.29 -2.33 19.89
C LEU A 149 -4.43 -2.05 18.66
N LEU A 150 -4.60 -2.88 17.63
CA LEU A 150 -3.75 -2.90 16.46
C LEU A 150 -4.29 -1.99 15.36
N VAL A 151 -3.40 -1.14 14.85
CA VAL A 151 -3.62 -0.29 13.67
C VAL A 151 -2.49 -0.46 12.67
N ASP A 152 -2.61 0.23 11.53
CA ASP A 152 -1.62 0.24 10.46
C ASP A 152 -0.17 0.43 10.95
N GLY A 153 0.74 -0.40 10.45
CA GLY A 153 2.16 -0.35 10.83
C GLY A 153 2.88 0.91 10.43
N GLY A 154 2.39 1.60 9.39
CA GLY A 154 2.95 2.84 8.91
C GLY A 154 2.90 3.95 9.96
N VAL A 155 2.01 3.86 10.96
CA VAL A 155 1.93 4.84 12.06
C VAL A 155 3.27 4.99 12.79
N LEU A 156 3.98 3.88 13.08
CA LEU A 156 5.29 3.91 13.74
C LEU A 156 6.46 3.58 12.81
N ASN A 157 6.22 2.81 11.75
CA ASN A 157 7.26 2.30 10.87
C ASN A 157 6.81 2.27 9.40
N PRO A 158 6.83 3.42 8.70
CA PRO A 158 6.41 3.52 7.31
C PRO A 158 7.32 2.79 6.32
N LEU A 159 8.52 2.37 6.73
CA LEU A 159 9.45 1.58 5.92
C LEU A 159 10.23 0.60 6.82
N PRO A 160 9.69 -0.60 7.07
CA PRO A 160 10.20 -1.50 8.11
C PRO A 160 11.43 -2.30 7.66
N VAL A 161 12.61 -1.66 7.69
CA VAL A 161 13.89 -2.28 7.32
C VAL A 161 14.42 -3.24 8.40
N ALA A 162 14.31 -2.87 9.69
CA ALA A 162 14.87 -3.65 10.79
C ALA A 162 14.50 -5.16 10.80
N PRO A 163 13.25 -5.57 10.49
CA PRO A 163 12.88 -6.99 10.40
C PRO A 163 13.71 -7.82 9.40
N THR A 164 14.31 -7.20 8.37
CA THR A 164 15.07 -7.94 7.36
C THR A 164 16.54 -8.09 7.71
N MET A 165 17.06 -7.40 8.73
CA MET A 165 18.51 -7.33 9.01
C MET A 165 19.15 -8.69 9.35
N ALA A 166 18.38 -9.61 9.93
CA ALA A 166 18.87 -10.95 10.26
C ALA A 166 18.84 -11.90 9.04
N THR A 167 18.31 -11.46 7.90
CA THR A 167 18.25 -12.26 6.68
C THR A 167 19.63 -12.31 6.02
N PRO A 168 20.12 -13.50 5.60
CA PRO A 168 21.38 -13.62 4.87
C PRO A 168 21.22 -13.21 3.39
N ALA A 169 20.79 -11.98 3.15
CA ALA A 169 20.69 -11.37 1.82
C ALA A 169 22.00 -10.66 1.44
N ASP A 170 22.30 -10.59 0.15
CA ASP A 170 23.45 -9.84 -0.37
C ASP A 170 23.19 -8.33 -0.32
N LEU A 171 21.93 -7.91 -0.46
CA LEU A 171 21.49 -6.51 -0.44
C LEU A 171 20.10 -6.38 0.19
N THR A 172 19.85 -5.24 0.81
CA THR A 172 18.52 -4.77 1.20
C THR A 172 18.04 -3.72 0.22
N ILE A 173 16.91 -3.98 -0.44
CA ILE A 173 16.25 -3.02 -1.33
C ILE A 173 14.97 -2.56 -0.65
N ALA A 174 14.78 -1.26 -0.50
CA ALA A 174 13.59 -0.68 0.09
C ALA A 174 12.81 0.16 -0.93
N ILE A 175 11.48 0.08 -0.88
CA ILE A 175 10.59 0.87 -1.73
C ILE A 175 9.76 1.79 -0.83
N SER A 176 10.04 3.09 -0.91
CA SER A 176 9.27 4.13 -0.20
C SER A 176 8.20 4.71 -1.10
N LEU A 177 7.01 4.94 -0.55
CA LEU A 177 5.89 5.62 -1.22
C LEU A 177 5.76 7.10 -0.82
N LEU A 178 6.70 7.59 -0.01
CA LEU A 178 6.74 8.96 0.52
C LEU A 178 7.86 9.79 -0.13
N GLY A 179 8.22 9.46 -1.37
CA GLY A 179 9.25 10.16 -2.13
C GLY A 179 8.84 11.58 -2.50
N GLU A 180 9.82 12.38 -2.92
CA GLU A 180 9.59 13.75 -3.41
C GLU A 180 8.56 13.81 -4.54
N GLU A 181 7.77 14.88 -4.55
CA GLU A 181 6.74 15.10 -5.57
C GLU A 181 7.37 15.29 -6.94
N LYS A 182 6.89 14.51 -7.92
CA LYS A 182 7.36 14.56 -9.30
C LYS A 182 6.20 14.23 -10.23
N ASP A 183 6.05 15.01 -11.29
CA ASP A 183 5.07 14.74 -12.33
C ASP A 183 5.56 13.61 -13.24
N ILE A 184 4.97 12.43 -13.06
CA ILE A 184 5.25 11.26 -13.90
C ILE A 184 4.06 11.01 -14.82
N LYS A 185 4.25 11.21 -16.13
CA LYS A 185 3.22 10.91 -17.13
C LYS A 185 3.31 9.43 -17.56
N ILE A 186 2.23 8.68 -17.36
CA ILE A 186 2.05 7.33 -17.92
C ILE A 186 1.03 7.40 -19.05
N LYS A 187 1.31 6.70 -20.16
CA LYS A 187 0.31 6.53 -21.23
C LYS A 187 -0.65 5.41 -20.83
N VAL A 188 -1.88 5.76 -20.48
CA VAL A 188 -2.93 4.79 -20.16
C VAL A 188 -3.53 4.24 -21.47
N PRO A 189 -3.71 2.91 -21.63
CA PRO A 189 -4.37 2.35 -22.79
C PRO A 189 -5.85 2.76 -22.85
N LYS A 190 -6.36 3.10 -24.05
CA LYS A 190 -7.76 3.52 -24.29
C LYS A 190 -8.83 2.59 -23.70
N LYS A 191 -8.56 1.28 -23.59
CA LYS A 191 -9.50 0.31 -22.98
C LYS A 191 -9.68 0.50 -21.47
N VAL A 192 -8.66 1.03 -20.79
CA VAL A 192 -8.71 1.36 -19.36
C VAL A 192 -9.43 2.70 -19.19
N GLU A 193 -9.14 3.69 -20.04
CA GLU A 193 -9.84 5.00 -20.06
C GLU A 193 -11.36 4.88 -20.33
N GLN A 194 -11.79 3.99 -21.24
CA GLN A 194 -13.20 3.80 -21.59
C GLN A 194 -14.07 3.30 -20.42
N LYS A 195 -13.48 2.58 -19.45
CA LYS A 195 -14.20 2.05 -18.29
C LYS A 195 -14.50 3.11 -17.23
N GLU A 196 -13.68 4.15 -17.14
CA GLU A 196 -13.94 5.35 -16.33
C GLU A 196 -14.98 6.26 -17.01
N SER A 197 -14.90 6.39 -18.34
CA SER A 197 -15.74 7.30 -19.14
C SER A 197 -17.25 6.99 -19.13
N GLU A 198 -17.68 5.73 -18.96
CA GLU A 198 -19.11 5.37 -18.96
C GLU A 198 -19.86 5.80 -17.69
N LEU A 199 -19.17 5.90 -16.55
CA LEU A 199 -19.74 6.46 -15.30
C LEU A 199 -19.50 7.96 -15.17
N GLU A 200 -18.37 8.45 -15.69
CA GLU A 200 -18.01 9.86 -15.67
C GLU A 200 -18.96 10.73 -16.49
N GLY A 201 -19.61 10.21 -17.55
CA GLY A 201 -20.55 11.03 -18.35
C GLY A 201 -21.75 11.57 -17.56
N LEU A 202 -22.37 10.74 -16.71
CA LEU A 202 -23.52 11.15 -15.88
C LEU A 202 -23.10 11.97 -14.66
N VAL A 203 -21.91 11.70 -14.12
CA VAL A 203 -21.36 12.39 -12.96
C VAL A 203 -20.76 13.75 -13.37
N ASN A 204 -20.10 13.85 -14.52
CA ASN A 204 -19.54 15.10 -15.03
C ASN A 204 -20.60 16.10 -15.46
N GLU A 205 -21.75 15.69 -16.02
CA GLU A 205 -22.86 16.61 -16.27
C GLU A 205 -23.46 17.19 -14.97
N ALA A 206 -23.55 16.37 -13.92
CA ALA A 206 -23.99 16.83 -12.60
C ALA A 206 -22.94 17.72 -11.91
N ILE A 207 -21.65 17.39 -12.07
CA ILE A 207 -20.52 18.14 -11.52
C ILE A 207 -20.29 19.45 -12.28
N GLU A 208 -20.47 19.52 -13.60
CA GLU A 208 -20.36 20.77 -14.36
C GLU A 208 -21.50 21.74 -14.01
N LYS A 209 -22.73 21.23 -13.84
CA LYS A 209 -23.86 22.01 -13.32
C LYS A 209 -23.62 22.48 -11.89
N ALA A 210 -22.96 21.68 -11.05
CA ALA A 210 -22.58 22.10 -9.71
C ALA A 210 -21.39 23.09 -9.71
N ARG A 211 -20.38 22.87 -10.55
CA ARG A 211 -19.17 23.72 -10.68
C ARG A 211 -19.51 25.13 -11.15
N SER A 212 -20.50 25.29 -12.03
CA SER A 212 -20.98 26.62 -12.43
C SER A 212 -21.72 27.37 -11.31
N LEU A 213 -22.18 26.68 -10.27
CA LEU A 213 -22.79 27.25 -9.06
C LEU A 213 -21.80 27.49 -7.91
N PHE A 214 -20.60 26.87 -7.95
CA PHE A 214 -19.62 26.87 -6.85
C PHE A 214 -18.20 27.28 -7.28
N ALA A 215 -18.08 28.10 -8.33
CA ALA A 215 -16.81 28.47 -8.97
C ALA A 215 -15.81 29.27 -8.09
N ASP A 216 -16.00 29.34 -6.78
CA ASP A 216 -15.11 30.05 -5.86
C ASP A 216 -15.03 29.43 -4.45
N ARG A 217 -14.81 28.12 -4.35
CA ARG A 217 -14.41 27.50 -3.07
C ARG A 217 -12.92 27.15 -3.08
N GLN A 218 -12.15 27.85 -2.23
CA GLN A 218 -10.94 27.30 -1.63
C GLN A 218 -11.17 25.83 -1.28
N LYS A 219 -10.17 24.95 -1.49
CA LYS A 219 -10.24 23.54 -1.06
C LYS A 219 -10.75 23.46 0.38
N GLU A 220 -12.01 23.07 0.57
CA GLU A 220 -12.58 22.80 1.87
C GLU A 220 -12.03 21.46 2.33
N TYR A 221 -11.07 21.48 3.25
CA TYR A 221 -10.55 20.25 3.85
C TYR A 221 -11.57 19.68 4.82
N HIS A 222 -11.93 18.41 4.65
CA HIS A 222 -12.73 17.67 5.63
C HIS A 222 -11.84 17.14 6.76
N LEU A 223 -12.44 16.74 7.89
CA LEU A 223 -11.71 16.20 9.04
C LEU A 223 -10.81 15.01 8.65
N PHE A 224 -11.31 14.15 7.76
CA PHE A 224 -10.54 13.03 7.22
C PHE A 224 -9.28 13.49 6.50
N ASP A 225 -9.39 14.48 5.62
CA ASP A 225 -8.25 15.01 4.84
C ASP A 225 -7.17 15.57 5.78
N ILE A 226 -7.59 16.31 6.81
CA ILE A 226 -6.66 16.90 7.79
C ILE A 226 -5.95 15.79 8.58
N MET A 227 -6.66 14.75 9.00
CA MET A 227 -6.05 13.63 9.71
C MET A 227 -5.07 12.85 8.83
N ASP A 228 -5.45 12.56 7.58
CA ASP A 228 -4.60 11.84 6.62
C ASP A 228 -3.32 12.65 6.35
N MET A 229 -3.44 13.94 6.03
CA MET A 229 -2.30 14.85 5.83
C MET A 229 -1.38 14.93 7.06
N THR A 230 -1.96 14.91 8.27
CA THR A 230 -1.18 14.94 9.52
C THR A 230 -0.40 13.64 9.69
N ILE A 231 -1.04 12.49 9.50
CA ILE A 231 -0.40 11.18 9.59
C ILE A 231 0.71 11.07 8.54
N GLU A 232 0.45 11.42 7.28
CA GLU A 232 1.45 11.40 6.21
C GLU A 232 2.66 12.29 6.54
N THR A 233 2.42 13.49 7.07
CA THR A 233 3.48 14.42 7.47
C THR A 233 4.35 13.84 8.58
N MET A 234 3.73 13.20 9.58
CA MET A 234 4.44 12.51 10.64
C MET A 234 5.23 11.31 10.09
N GLN A 235 4.63 10.51 9.23
CA GLN A 235 5.28 9.35 8.59
C GLN A 235 6.49 9.77 7.76
N LYS A 236 6.41 10.87 7.00
CA LYS A 236 7.54 11.39 6.21
C LYS A 236 8.72 11.79 7.09
N THR A 237 8.42 12.41 8.25
CA THR A 237 9.46 12.73 9.24
C THR A 237 10.06 11.46 9.83
N LEU A 238 9.23 10.50 10.25
CA LEU A 238 9.68 9.22 10.81
C LEU A 238 10.51 8.41 9.81
N LEU A 239 10.14 8.41 8.53
CA LEU A 239 10.87 7.74 7.46
C LEU A 239 12.34 8.16 7.42
N ASN A 240 12.61 9.46 7.49
CA ASN A 240 13.99 9.99 7.48
C ASN A 240 14.81 9.47 8.67
N TYR A 241 14.22 9.41 9.87
CA TYR A 241 14.87 8.83 11.05
C TYR A 241 15.11 7.32 10.89
N ARG A 242 14.14 6.58 10.31
CA ARG A 242 14.26 5.14 10.10
C ARG A 242 15.34 4.80 9.07
N ILE A 243 15.43 5.52 7.97
CA ILE A 243 16.51 5.36 6.98
C ILE A 243 17.86 5.69 7.60
N GLY A 244 17.95 6.72 8.45
CA GLY A 244 19.20 7.06 9.15
C GLY A 244 19.67 5.97 10.12
N GLY A 245 18.76 5.28 10.81
CA GLY A 245 19.09 4.18 11.73
C GLY A 245 19.28 2.83 11.04
N TYR A 246 18.56 2.58 9.96
CA TYR A 246 18.53 1.34 9.21
C TYR A 246 18.58 1.63 7.69
N PRO A 247 19.74 2.10 7.17
CA PRO A 247 19.85 2.45 5.77
C PRO A 247 19.77 1.20 4.89
N PRO A 248 18.86 1.15 3.90
CA PRO A 248 18.89 0.10 2.88
C PRO A 248 20.07 0.34 1.92
N ASP A 249 20.56 -0.73 1.29
CA ASP A 249 21.60 -0.61 0.26
C ASP A 249 21.09 0.13 -0.98
N ILE A 250 19.81 -0.09 -1.33
CA ILE A 250 19.14 0.56 -2.45
C ILE A 250 17.78 1.07 -1.98
N LEU A 251 17.50 2.35 -2.24
CA LEU A 251 16.19 2.97 -1.98
C LEU A 251 15.52 3.34 -3.31
N ILE A 252 14.34 2.79 -3.56
CA ILE A 252 13.46 3.18 -4.67
C ILE A 252 12.39 4.10 -4.11
N GLU A 253 12.43 5.36 -4.49
CA GLU A 253 11.45 6.36 -4.07
C GLU A 253 10.36 6.54 -5.12
N ILE A 254 9.14 6.23 -4.73
CA ILE A 254 7.94 6.51 -5.50
C ILE A 254 7.39 7.88 -5.05
N PRO A 255 7.12 8.82 -5.97
CA PRO A 255 6.61 10.13 -5.60
C PRO A 255 5.28 10.05 -4.86
N GLN A 256 5.14 10.82 -3.78
CA GLN A 256 3.92 10.80 -2.95
C GLN A 256 2.67 11.36 -3.66
N ASN A 257 2.84 12.17 -4.71
CA ASN A 257 1.77 12.86 -5.44
C ASN A 257 1.13 12.03 -6.58
N ILE A 258 1.49 10.75 -6.72
CA ILE A 258 0.95 9.89 -7.81
C ILE A 258 -0.49 9.42 -7.59
N GLY A 259 -1.04 9.66 -6.39
CA GLY A 259 -2.40 9.29 -6.03
C GLY A 259 -2.65 9.51 -4.54
N GLY A 260 -3.89 9.74 -4.17
CA GLY A 260 -4.32 9.79 -2.77
C GLY A 260 -4.39 8.41 -2.12
N THR A 261 -4.54 8.36 -0.79
CA THR A 261 -4.65 7.13 0.00
C THR A 261 -5.74 6.17 -0.51
N LEU A 262 -6.83 6.69 -1.09
CA LEU A 262 -7.99 5.93 -1.53
C LEU A 262 -8.16 5.82 -3.07
N ASP A 263 -7.16 6.24 -3.85
CA ASP A 263 -7.20 6.21 -5.33
C ASP A 263 -7.03 4.79 -5.92
N PHE A 264 -7.68 3.78 -5.31
CA PHE A 264 -7.53 2.36 -5.70
C PHE A 264 -8.07 2.04 -7.11
N HIS A 265 -8.78 2.96 -7.76
CA HIS A 265 -9.21 2.84 -9.16
C HIS A 265 -8.08 3.09 -10.17
N LYS A 266 -7.02 3.82 -9.77
CA LYS A 266 -5.86 4.16 -10.63
C LYS A 266 -4.80 3.06 -10.68
N ALA A 267 -5.19 1.81 -10.47
CA ALA A 267 -4.27 0.69 -10.30
C ALA A 267 -3.26 0.56 -11.45
N TYR A 268 -3.72 0.70 -12.70
CA TYR A 268 -2.84 0.58 -13.87
C TYR A 268 -1.71 1.61 -13.86
N GLU A 269 -2.03 2.89 -13.69
CA GLU A 269 -1.04 3.97 -13.70
C GLU A 269 -0.01 3.80 -12.58
N ILE A 270 -0.48 3.54 -11.36
CA ILE A 270 0.38 3.41 -10.18
C ILE A 270 1.33 2.20 -10.33
N ILE A 271 0.86 1.07 -10.87
CA ILE A 271 1.71 -0.10 -11.16
C ILE A 271 2.81 0.25 -12.17
N GLU A 272 2.46 0.94 -13.26
CA GLU A 272 3.44 1.33 -14.29
C GLU A 272 4.48 2.32 -13.75
N ILE A 273 4.09 3.26 -12.87
CA ILE A 273 5.01 4.16 -12.19
C ILE A 273 6.03 3.38 -11.36
N GLY A 274 5.55 2.42 -10.53
CA GLY A 274 6.42 1.57 -9.73
C GLY A 274 7.44 0.81 -10.57
N ARG A 275 6.99 0.22 -11.69
CA ARG A 275 7.87 -0.46 -12.65
C ARG A 275 8.90 0.48 -13.26
N LYS A 276 8.49 1.69 -13.65
CA LYS A 276 9.37 2.71 -14.24
C LYS A 276 10.44 3.15 -13.23
N LYS A 277 10.06 3.44 -11.98
CA LYS A 277 10.98 3.85 -10.93
C LYS A 277 11.99 2.76 -10.58
N ALA A 278 11.56 1.50 -10.51
CA ALA A 278 12.48 0.38 -10.35
C ALA A 278 13.49 0.30 -11.50
N LYS A 279 13.03 0.38 -12.77
CA LYS A 279 13.93 0.39 -13.94
C LYS A 279 14.96 1.51 -13.91
N GLU A 280 14.56 2.71 -13.49
CA GLU A 280 15.47 3.86 -13.40
C GLU A 280 16.61 3.56 -12.42
N VAL A 281 16.28 3.16 -11.20
CA VAL A 281 17.29 2.87 -10.16
C VAL A 281 18.18 1.69 -10.56
N LEU A 282 17.64 0.66 -11.20
CA LEU A 282 18.41 -0.51 -11.62
C LEU A 282 19.39 -0.21 -12.77
N LYS A 283 19.14 0.80 -13.61
CA LYS A 283 20.10 1.23 -14.63
C LYS A 283 21.37 1.81 -14.03
N ASP A 284 21.26 2.42 -12.86
CA ASP A 284 22.39 3.06 -12.18
C ASP A 284 23.27 2.03 -11.44
N ILE A 285 22.84 0.77 -11.38
CA ILE A 285 23.50 -0.33 -10.64
C ILE A 285 24.08 -1.41 -11.58
N ALA A 286 23.70 -1.41 -12.86
CA ALA A 286 24.16 -2.36 -13.88
C ALA A 286 25.38 -1.84 -14.65
#